data_AF-A0A1G5PFE8-F1
#
_entry.id   AF-A0A1G5PFE8-F1
#
_cell.length_a   1.000
_cell.length_b   1.000
_cell.length_c   1.000
_cell.angle_alpha   90.00
_cell.angle_beta   90.00
_cell.angle_gamma   90.00
#
_symmetry.space_group_name_H-M   'P 1'
#
loop_
_entity.id
_entity.type
_entity.pdbx_description
1 polymer ?
#
loop_
_entity_poly.entity_id
_entity_poly.type
_entity_poly.pdbx_seq_one_letter_code
_entity_poly.pdbx_strand_id
1 'polypeptide(L)' 'MAATIGFFQEVEICNADHEHYGKRGVILGISQEGERLFGYAILIHGMKTTTYFEPTDLAVTGTEFLREQFY' A
#
# COMPACT_ATOMS: atom_id res chain seq x y z
N MET A 1 9.76 13.72 -10.03
CA MET A 1 9.43 13.30 -8.65
C MET A 1 8.47 12.14 -8.77
N ALA A 2 8.81 10.96 -8.25
CA ALA A 2 7.85 9.85 -8.23
C ALA A 2 6.70 10.26 -7.29
N ALA A 3 5.47 10.13 -7.74
CA ALA A 3 4.31 10.47 -6.93
C ALA A 3 4.23 9.49 -5.75
N THR A 4 4.39 9.99 -4.52
CA THR A 4 4.21 9.20 -3.30
C THR A 4 2.74 8.78 -3.19
N ILE A 5 2.49 7.48 -3.03
CA ILE A 5 1.14 6.95 -2.79
C ILE A 5 0.68 7.40 -1.39
N GLY A 6 -0.54 7.94 -1.30
CA GLY A 6 -1.09 8.50 -0.07
C GLY A 6 -1.69 7.45 0.87
N PHE A 7 -1.94 7.84 2.12
CA PHE A 7 -2.75 7.04 3.05
C PHE A 7 -4.14 6.78 2.46
N PHE A 8 -4.70 5.62 2.81
CA PHE A 8 -6.04 5.17 2.41
C PHE A 8 -6.26 4.98 0.90
N GLN A 9 -5.21 5.11 0.09
CA GLN A 9 -5.25 4.73 -1.31
C GLN A 9 -5.17 3.22 -1.45
N GLU A 10 -5.97 2.69 -2.38
CA GLU A 10 -5.94 1.29 -2.76
C GLU A 10 -4.84 1.04 -3.77
N VAL A 11 -4.08 -0.02 -3.51
CA VAL A 11 -2.99 -0.48 -4.36
C VAL A 11 -3.17 -1.95 -4.71
N GLU A 12 -2.68 -2.32 -5.88
CA GLU A 12 -2.50 -3.70 -6.32
C GLU A 12 -1.03 -4.10 -6.17
N ILE A 13 -0.80 -5.32 -5.69
CA ILE A 13 0.54 -5.88 -5.50
C ILE A 13 0.98 -6.52 -6.82
N CYS A 14 1.95 -5.90 -7.48
CA CYS A 14 2.35 -6.22 -8.84
C CYS A 14 3.68 -7.00 -8.94
N ASN A 15 4.34 -7.28 -7.82
CA ASN A 15 5.53 -8.11 -7.81
C ASN A 15 5.16 -9.61 -7.82
N ALA A 16 5.48 -10.30 -8.91
CA ALA A 16 5.15 -11.71 -9.13
C ALA A 16 5.87 -12.67 -8.18
N ASP A 17 6.98 -12.24 -7.56
CA ASP A 17 7.74 -13.05 -6.60
C ASP A 17 7.13 -13.00 -5.19
N HIS A 18 6.14 -12.13 -4.94
CA HIS A 18 5.47 -12.02 -3.65
C HIS A 18 4.26 -12.97 -3.55
N GLU A 19 4.06 -13.60 -2.39
CA GLU A 19 2.89 -14.46 -2.09
C GLU A 19 1.51 -13.76 -2.17
N HIS A 20 1.52 -12.45 -2.39
CA HIS A 20 0.33 -11.61 -2.44
C HIS A 20 0.16 -10.97 -3.83
N TYR A 21 0.91 -11.41 -4.83
CA TYR A 21 0.77 -10.98 -6.21
C TYR A 21 -0.69 -11.02 -6.70
N GLY A 22 -1.12 -9.95 -7.35
CA GLY A 22 -2.49 -9.76 -7.86
C GLY A 22 -3.54 -9.45 -6.79
N LYS A 23 -3.17 -9.42 -5.50
CA LYS A 23 -4.07 -8.97 -4.44
C LYS A 23 -4.07 -7.45 -4.35
N ARG A 24 -5.16 -6.93 -3.78
CA ARG A 24 -5.34 -5.51 -3.49
C ARG A 24 -5.41 -5.25 -2.00
N GLY A 25 -5.00 -4.06 -1.62
CA GLY A 25 -5.06 -3.61 -0.23
C GLY A 25 -4.97 -2.09 -0.13
N VAL A 26 -5.09 -1.61 1.10
CA VAL A 26 -5.14 -0.18 1.40
C VAL A 26 -3.91 0.24 2.21
N ILE A 27 -3.31 1.38 1.85
CA ILE A 27 -2.17 1.92 2.58
C ILE A 27 -2.62 2.47 3.94
N LEU A 28 -2.12 1.84 5.01
CA LEU A 28 -2.35 2.27 6.39
C LEU A 28 -1.08 2.76 7.08
N GLY A 29 0.07 2.63 6.45
CA GLY A 29 1.34 3.16 6.94
C GLY A 29 2.27 3.54 5.80
N ILE A 30 3.03 4.60 6.00
CA ILE A 30 4.07 5.08 5.09
C ILE A 30 5.37 5.11 5.88
N SER A 31 6.36 4.34 5.44
CA SER A 31 7.72 4.38 5.99
C SER A 31 8.54 5.38 5.19
N GLN A 32 8.72 6.58 5.76
CA GLN A 32 9.44 7.69 5.14
C GLN A 32 10.32 8.38 6.18
N GLU A 33 11.56 8.72 5.79
CA GLU A 33 12.49 9.48 6.61
C GLU A 33 13.06 10.63 5.76
N GLY A 34 12.72 11.86 6.12
CA GLY A 34 13.00 13.03 5.28
C GLY A 34 12.36 12.89 3.89
N GLU A 35 13.18 12.98 2.84
CA GLU A 35 12.73 12.81 1.44
C GLU A 35 12.80 11.36 0.94
N ARG A 36 13.31 10.44 1.77
CA ARG A 36 13.49 9.03 1.39
C ARG A 36 12.26 8.21 1.78
N LEU A 37 11.57 7.70 0.78
CA LEU A 37 10.52 6.69 0.94
C LEU A 37 11.16 5.29 0.98
N PHE A 38 10.86 4.53 2.04
CA PHE A 38 11.30 3.15 2.17
C PHE A 38 10.23 2.18 1.68
N GLY A 39 8.96 2.44 2.00
CA GLY A 39 7.86 1.57 1.60
C GLY A 39 6.56 1.85 2.34
N TYR A 40 5.65 0.90 2.25
CA TYR A 40 4.28 1.06 2.69
C TYR A 40 3.81 -0.13 3.53
N ALA A 41 2.98 0.13 4.54
CA ALA A 41 2.26 -0.90 5.26
C ALA A 41 0.83 -0.98 4.72
N ILE A 42 0.47 -2.13 4.18
CA ILE A 42 -0.78 -2.34 3.44
C ILE A 42 -1.65 -3.34 4.18
N LEU A 43 -2.90 -2.98 4.44
CA LEU A 43 -3.94 -3.92 4.84
C LEU A 43 -4.52 -4.55 3.58
N ILE A 44 -4.15 -5.79 3.31
CA ILE A 44 -4.66 -6.55 2.17
C ILE A 44 -6.13 -6.90 2.44
N HIS A 45 -6.98 -6.77 1.42
CA HIS A 45 -8.40 -7.07 1.54
C HIS A 45 -8.61 -8.51 2.00
N GLY A 46 -9.46 -8.68 3.02
CA GLY A 46 -9.74 -9.98 3.65
C GLY A 46 -8.69 -10.44 4.67
N MET A 47 -7.58 -9.70 4.85
CA MET A 47 -6.61 -9.95 5.91
C MET A 47 -6.88 -9.03 7.11
N LYS A 48 -6.35 -9.41 8.28
CA LYS A 48 -6.51 -8.64 9.53
C LYS A 48 -5.26 -7.87 9.95
N THR A 49 -4.15 -8.12 9.27
CA THR A 49 -2.84 -7.54 9.57
C THR A 49 -2.32 -6.78 8.37
N THR A 50 -1.50 -5.78 8.64
CA THR A 50 -0.76 -5.07 7.60
C THR A 50 0.51 -5.82 7.23
N THR A 51 0.89 -5.75 5.96
CA THR A 51 2.16 -6.29 5.44
C THR A 51 2.95 -5.16 4.81
N TYR A 52 4.28 -5.21 4.95
CA TYR A 52 5.18 -4.22 4.37
C TYR A 52 5.47 -4.54 2.89
N PHE A 53 5.53 -3.50 2.06
CA PHE A 53 5.88 -3.60 0.64
C PHE A 53 6.80 -2.45 0.20
N GLU A 54 7.68 -2.74 -0.77
CA GLU A 54 8.48 -1.71 -1.42
C GLU A 54 7.62 -0.90 -2.40
N PRO A 55 7.95 0.38 -2.67
CA PRO A 55 7.18 1.21 -3.60
C PRO A 55 7.08 0.64 -5.01
N THR A 56 8.10 -0.12 -5.45
CA THR A 56 8.15 -0.77 -6.76
C THR A 56 7.21 -1.97 -6.90
N ASP A 57 6.72 -2.51 -5.78
CA ASP A 57 5.83 -3.67 -5.77
C ASP A 57 4.36 -3.27 -5.97
N LEU A 58 4.05 -1.99 -6.07
CA LEU A 58 2.71 -1.46 -5.91
C LEU A 58 2.27 -0.60 -7.10
N ALA A 59 1.02 -0.80 -7.53
CA ALA A 59 0.35 0.06 -8.48
C ALA A 59 -0.91 0.66 -7.85
N VAL A 60 -1.08 1.98 -7.96
CA VAL A 60 -2.33 2.64 -7.54
C VAL A 60 -3.48 2.22 -8.45
N THR A 61 -4.63 1.90 -7.84
CA THR A 61 -5.83 1.53 -8.58
C THR A 61 -6.70 2.75 -8.93
N GLY A 62 -6.48 3.87 -8.22
CA GLY A 62 -7.32 5.07 -8.28
C GLY A 62 -8.48 5.08 -7.27
N THR A 63 -8.70 3.99 -6.54
CA THR A 63 -9.66 3.95 -5.43
C THR A 63 -9.05 4.55 -4.16
N GLU A 64 -9.82 5.37 -3.45
CA GLU A 64 -9.46 5.92 -2.14
C GLU A 64 -10.57 5.57 -1.14
N PHE A 65 -10.15 5.18 0.07
CA PHE A 65 -11.05 4.81 1.15
C PHE A 65 -11.13 5.92 2.20
N LEU A 66 -12.26 5.96 2.91
CA LEU A 66 -12.44 6.86 4.03
C LEU A 66 -11.74 6.33 5.27
N ARG A 67 -11.11 7.21 6.04
CA ARG A 67 -10.38 6.85 7.27
C ARG A 67 -11.26 6.11 8.28
N GLU A 68 -12.53 6.48 8.39
CA GLU A 68 -13.54 5.92 9.28
C GLU A 68 -13.85 4.44 8.99
N GLN A 69 -13.36 3.90 7.87
CA GLN A 69 -13.48 2.47 7.57
C GLN A 69 -12.41 1.62 8.28
N PHE A 70 -11.41 2.26 8.90
CA PHE A 70 -10.28 1.59 9.55
C PHE A 70 -10.15 1.90 11.06
N TYR A 71 -10.97 2.80 11.59
CA TYR A 71 -10.97 3.26 13.00
C TYR A 71 -12.41 3.48 13.48
#